data_AF-A0A9D3X6K7-F1
#
_entry.id   AF-A0A9D3X6K7-F1
#
_cell.length_a   1.000
_cell.length_b   1.000
_cell.length_c   1.000
_cell.angle_alpha   90.00
_cell.angle_beta   90.00
_cell.angle_gamma   90.00
#
_symmetry.space_group_name_H-M   'P 1'
#
loop_
_entity.id
_entity.type
_entity.pdbx_description
1 polymer ?
#
loop_
_entity_poly.entity_id
_entity_poly.type
_entity_poly.pdbx_seq_one_letter_code
_entity_poly.pdbx_strand_id
1 'polypeptide(L)'
;LCIALCLWGTVAQTPGVQGTTGDCNSHMLCPANTKCVNSTHCTCLDGYQPRGNRFFTDPTETCDDINECLGPSPPDCGVNTHCNNVPGSYYCTCTDGYEPSSGKANFRHLSENSCQ
;
A
#
# COMPACT_ATOMS: atom_id res chain seq x y z
N LEU A 1 10.04 38.71 -34.71
CA LEU A 1 9.35 37.48 -35.15
C LEU A 1 9.97 36.30 -34.38
N CYS A 2 9.33 35.86 -33.30
CA CYS A 2 9.35 34.49 -32.78
C CYS A 2 8.24 34.41 -31.73
N ILE A 3 7.21 33.62 -32.02
CA ILE A 3 5.99 33.48 -31.20
C ILE A 3 6.23 32.32 -30.24
N ALA A 4 6.15 32.58 -28.94
CA ALA A 4 5.95 31.55 -27.93
C ALA A 4 4.97 32.10 -26.89
N LEU A 5 3.75 31.57 -26.91
CA LEU A 5 2.69 31.90 -25.95
C LEU A 5 3.01 31.17 -24.63
N CYS A 6 3.45 31.92 -23.63
CA CYS A 6 3.54 31.43 -22.26
C CYS A 6 2.15 31.45 -21.62
N LEU A 7 1.39 30.37 -21.78
CA LEU A 7 0.23 30.08 -20.94
C LEU A 7 0.74 29.43 -19.64
N TRP A 8 0.29 29.98 -18.52
CA TRP A 8 0.81 29.78 -17.18
C TRP A 8 0.68 28.35 -16.65
N GLY A 9 1.70 27.93 -15.88
CA GLY A 9 1.59 26.89 -14.86
C GLY A 9 2.00 25.49 -15.30
N THR A 10 3.30 25.23 -15.44
CA THR A 10 3.80 23.86 -15.37
C THR A 10 3.58 23.33 -13.95
N VAL A 11 2.58 22.49 -13.75
CA VAL A 11 2.51 21.63 -12.57
C VAL A 11 3.70 20.68 -12.66
N ALA A 12 4.68 20.88 -11.80
CA ALA A 12 5.73 19.91 -11.57
C ALA A 12 5.07 18.65 -10.98
N GLN A 13 4.90 17.62 -11.81
CA GLN A 13 4.59 16.29 -11.31
C GLN A 13 5.83 15.76 -10.59
N THR A 14 5.91 16.01 -9.29
CA THR A 14 6.83 15.29 -8.41
C THR A 14 6.53 13.80 -8.50
N PRO A 15 7.53 12.92 -8.66
CA PRO A 15 7.30 11.48 -8.73
C PRO A 15 6.93 10.99 -7.32
N GLY A 16 5.64 10.74 -7.08
CA GLY A 16 5.21 10.15 -5.79
C GLY A 16 3.78 10.41 -5.32
N VAL A 17 2.93 11.16 -6.04
CA VAL A 17 1.55 11.39 -5.58
C VAL A 17 0.58 10.50 -6.37
N GLN A 18 0.51 9.23 -5.98
CA GLN A 18 -0.64 8.38 -6.28
C GLN A 18 -1.64 8.49 -5.13
N GLY A 19 -2.41 9.59 -5.12
CA GLY A 19 -3.59 9.75 -4.28
C GLY A 19 -4.75 10.07 -5.20
N THR A 20 -5.85 9.30 -5.12
CA THR A 20 -7.04 9.41 -5.97
C THR A 20 -7.70 10.78 -5.79
N THR A 21 -7.21 11.79 -6.51
CA THR A 21 -7.56 13.21 -6.37
C THR A 21 -8.98 13.53 -6.86
N GLY A 22 -9.75 12.52 -7.30
CA GLY A 22 -11.06 12.69 -7.94
C GLY A 22 -12.23 12.91 -6.99
N ASP A 23 -12.18 12.40 -5.75
CA ASP A 23 -13.36 12.33 -4.85
C ASP A 23 -13.29 13.21 -3.60
N CYS A 24 -12.10 13.71 -3.28
CA CYS A 24 -11.92 14.71 -2.23
C CYS A 24 -12.23 16.09 -2.82
N ASN A 25 -12.65 17.03 -1.97
CA ASN A 25 -12.71 18.45 -2.36
C ASN A 25 -11.43 18.76 -3.16
N SER A 26 -11.53 19.37 -4.34
CA SER A 26 -10.40 19.58 -5.26
C SER A 26 -9.20 20.31 -4.63
N HIS A 27 -9.43 20.96 -3.48
CA HIS A 27 -8.41 21.63 -2.67
C HIS A 27 -7.74 20.74 -1.61
N MET A 28 -8.23 19.52 -1.39
CA MET A 28 -7.75 18.59 -0.38
C MET A 28 -6.92 17.48 -1.03
N LEU A 29 -5.62 17.52 -0.73
CA LEU A 29 -4.66 16.52 -1.18
C LEU A 29 -4.34 15.58 -0.02
N CYS A 30 -4.82 14.34 -0.12
CA CYS A 30 -4.41 13.30 0.81
C CYS A 30 -2.96 12.84 0.51
N PRO A 31 -2.17 12.51 1.54
CA PRO A 31 -0.78 12.05 1.37
C PRO A 31 -0.71 10.65 0.72
N ALA A 32 0.51 10.18 0.41
CA ALA A 32 0.70 8.87 -0.21
C ALA A 32 0.14 7.72 0.64
N ASN A 33 -0.24 6.62 -0.03
CA ASN A 33 -0.83 5.42 0.60
C ASN A 33 -2.14 5.69 1.35
N THR A 34 -2.93 6.64 0.86
CA THR A 34 -4.26 6.95 1.40
C THR A 34 -5.35 6.87 0.34
N LYS A 35 -6.59 6.75 0.82
CA LYS A 35 -7.81 6.99 0.05
C LYS A 35 -8.64 8.09 0.70
N CYS A 36 -9.32 8.85 -0.15
CA CYS A 36 -10.31 9.82 0.30
C CYS A 36 -11.56 9.11 0.81
N VAL A 37 -12.12 9.60 1.91
CA VAL A 37 -13.41 9.18 2.47
C VAL A 37 -14.23 10.40 2.89
N ASN A 38 -15.54 10.33 2.73
CA ASN A 38 -16.47 11.42 3.08
C ASN A 38 -16.11 12.80 2.46
N SER A 39 -15.43 12.81 1.30
CA SER A 39 -14.95 13.99 0.56
C SER A 39 -14.05 14.99 1.32
N THR A 40 -13.77 14.72 2.59
CA THR A 40 -13.18 15.66 3.56
C THR A 40 -12.14 15.02 4.46
N HIS A 41 -12.01 13.69 4.45
CA HIS A 41 -11.06 12.97 5.28
C HIS A 41 -10.26 12.01 4.40
N CYS A 42 -9.04 11.73 4.86
CA CYS A 42 -8.17 10.71 4.33
C CYS A 42 -8.14 9.55 5.33
N THR A 43 -7.96 8.34 4.80
CA THR A 43 -7.62 7.15 5.59
C THR A 43 -6.54 6.39 4.85
N CYS A 44 -5.67 5.68 5.57
CA CYS A 44 -4.69 4.80 4.93
C CYS A 44 -5.37 3.74 4.05
N LEU A 45 -4.66 3.33 2.99
CA LEU A 45 -4.99 2.14 2.22
C LEU A 45 -4.86 0.89 3.09
N ASP A 46 -5.47 -0.20 2.64
CA ASP A 46 -5.38 -1.48 3.34
C ASP A 46 -3.91 -1.96 3.32
N GLY A 47 -3.44 -2.56 4.42
CA GLY A 47 -2.03 -2.91 4.61
C GLY A 47 -1.14 -1.75 5.11
N TYR A 48 -1.72 -0.59 5.42
CA TYR A 48 -1.00 0.54 6.00
C TYR A 48 -1.66 1.02 7.29
N GLN A 49 -0.86 1.56 8.22
CA GLN A 49 -1.36 2.19 9.44
C GLN A 49 -0.95 3.67 9.55
N PRO A 50 -1.84 4.54 10.05
CA PRO A 50 -1.48 5.91 10.38
C PRO A 50 -0.67 5.96 11.68
N ARG A 51 0.00 7.08 11.93
CA ARG A 51 0.65 7.35 13.22
C ARG A 51 -0.33 7.91 14.24
N GLY A 52 -1.29 8.70 13.76
CA GLY A 52 -2.34 9.30 14.56
C GLY A 52 -3.68 8.61 14.35
N ASN A 53 -4.68 9.42 14.00
CA ASN A 53 -6.05 8.97 13.86
C ASN A 53 -6.27 8.19 12.56
N ARG A 54 -7.17 7.22 12.59
CA ARG A 54 -7.58 6.44 11.41
C ARG A 54 -8.09 7.32 10.26
N PHE A 55 -8.87 8.33 10.62
CA PHE A 55 -9.37 9.34 9.70
C PHE A 55 -8.72 10.66 10.03
N PHE A 56 -8.15 11.32 9.04
CA PHE A 56 -7.38 12.55 9.24
C PHE A 56 -7.56 13.51 8.09
N THR A 57 -7.32 14.79 8.35
CA THR A 57 -7.32 15.86 7.34
C THR A 57 -5.95 16.49 7.15
N ASP A 58 -4.98 16.12 7.98
CA ASP A 58 -3.63 16.64 7.97
C ASP A 58 -2.83 16.01 6.80
N PRO A 59 -2.32 16.82 5.86
CA PRO A 59 -1.51 16.32 4.75
C PRO A 59 -0.10 15.87 5.17
N THR A 60 0.31 16.12 6.42
CA THR A 60 1.60 15.68 6.98
C THR A 60 1.53 14.32 7.66
N GLU A 61 0.33 13.75 7.81
CA GLU A 61 0.15 12.40 8.31
C GLU A 61 0.78 11.38 7.35
N THR A 62 1.31 10.30 7.91
CA THR A 62 1.97 9.24 7.15
C THR A 62 1.28 7.90 7.35
N CYS A 63 1.07 7.18 6.26
CA CYS A 63 0.61 5.80 6.29
C CYS A 63 1.81 4.88 6.10
N ASP A 64 2.28 4.33 7.22
CA ASP A 64 3.41 3.41 7.28
C ASP A 64 2.91 2.00 6.95
N ASP A 65 3.70 1.25 6.17
CA ASP A 65 3.40 -0.13 5.80
C ASP A 65 3.28 -1.01 7.05
N ILE A 66 2.22 -1.81 7.13
CA ILE A 66 2.06 -2.80 8.19
C ILE A 66 2.90 -3.99 7.79
N ASN A 67 3.96 -4.28 8.55
CA ASN A 67 4.70 -5.52 8.34
C ASN A 67 3.94 -6.69 8.97
N GLU A 68 3.07 -7.36 8.21
CA GLU A 68 2.25 -8.43 8.77
C GLU A 68 3.10 -9.63 9.23
N CYS A 69 4.28 -9.82 8.65
CA CYS A 69 5.22 -10.87 9.08
C CYS A 69 5.81 -10.61 10.49
N LEU A 70 5.67 -9.38 11.03
CA LEU A 70 6.17 -8.99 12.34
C LEU A 70 5.01 -8.65 13.27
N GLY A 71 4.87 -9.37 14.38
CA GLY A 71 3.86 -9.05 15.38
C GLY A 71 3.50 -10.21 16.29
N PRO A 72 2.53 -10.01 17.19
CA PRO A 72 2.06 -11.05 18.11
C PRO A 72 1.25 -12.16 17.42
N SER A 73 0.75 -11.91 16.20
CA SER A 73 -0.06 -12.86 15.42
C SER A 73 0.29 -12.75 13.94
N PRO A 74 1.46 -13.26 13.51
CA PRO A 74 1.85 -13.25 12.10
C PRO A 74 0.90 -14.13 11.26
N PRO A 75 0.84 -13.91 9.94
CA PRO A 75 0.09 -14.74 9.01
C PRO A 75 0.47 -16.21 9.13
N ASP A 76 -0.55 -17.07 9.11
CA ASP A 76 -0.33 -18.51 9.07
C ASP A 76 -0.02 -18.96 7.63
N CYS A 77 1.28 -18.90 7.31
CA CYS A 77 1.83 -19.38 6.04
C CYS A 77 1.98 -20.91 6.00
N GLY A 78 1.85 -21.62 7.13
CA GLY A 78 2.08 -23.07 7.20
C GLY A 78 3.57 -23.46 7.32
N VAL A 79 3.82 -24.77 7.37
CA VAL A 79 5.17 -25.34 7.62
C VAL A 79 6.06 -25.25 6.38
N ASN A 80 7.38 -25.07 6.58
CA ASN A 80 8.38 -24.94 5.51
C ASN A 80 8.12 -23.76 4.58
N THR A 81 7.75 -22.63 5.18
CA THR A 81 7.45 -21.40 4.44
C THR A 81 8.22 -20.20 4.98
N HIS A 82 8.33 -19.18 4.14
CA HIS A 82 8.80 -17.84 4.49
C HIS A 82 7.68 -16.84 4.26
N CYS A 83 7.42 -15.98 5.26
CA CYS A 83 6.59 -14.79 5.09
C CYS A 83 7.45 -13.65 4.54
N ASN A 84 6.99 -13.02 3.47
CA ASN A 84 7.64 -11.90 2.80
C ASN A 84 6.72 -10.68 2.86
N ASN A 85 7.16 -9.66 3.60
CA ASN A 85 6.44 -8.39 3.67
C ASN A 85 6.69 -7.54 2.43
N VAL A 86 5.66 -6.89 1.91
CA VAL A 86 5.74 -5.95 0.77
C VAL A 86 4.82 -4.74 1.00
N PRO A 87 5.07 -3.59 0.35
CA PRO A 87 4.21 -2.43 0.54
C PRO A 87 2.71 -2.72 0.31
N GLY A 88 1.92 -2.59 1.37
CA GLY A 88 0.48 -2.79 1.42
C GLY A 88 0.02 -4.26 1.51
N SER A 89 0.93 -5.22 1.66
CA SER A 89 0.56 -6.63 1.77
C SER A 89 1.73 -7.54 2.20
N TYR A 90 1.49 -8.84 2.14
CA TYR A 90 2.52 -9.86 2.29
C TYR A 90 2.19 -11.05 1.41
N TYR A 91 3.19 -11.92 1.25
CA TYR A 91 2.99 -13.25 0.68
C TYR A 91 3.95 -14.26 1.29
N CYS A 92 3.49 -15.49 1.34
CA CYS A 92 4.22 -16.67 1.74
C CYS A 92 4.86 -17.34 0.51
N THR A 93 6.05 -17.90 0.69
CA THR A 93 6.75 -18.75 -0.28
C THR A 93 7.23 -20.03 0.41
N CYS A 94 7.49 -21.08 -0.36
CA CYS A 94 8.18 -22.25 0.19
C CYS A 94 9.64 -21.92 0.51
N THR A 95 10.16 -22.50 1.59
CA THR A 95 11.60 -22.47 1.88
C THR A 95 12.36 -23.28 0.84
N ASP A 96 13.65 -22.96 0.64
CA ASP A 96 14.50 -23.68 -0.32
C ASP A 96 14.45 -25.19 -0.12
N GLY A 97 14.23 -25.93 -1.21
CA GLY A 97 14.12 -27.39 -1.21
C GLY A 97 12.70 -27.94 -1.05
N TYR A 98 11.69 -27.08 -0.86
CA TYR A 98 10.27 -27.47 -0.83
C TYR A 98 9.51 -26.90 -2.02
N GLU A 99 8.49 -27.62 -2.48
CA GLU A 99 7.67 -27.21 -3.62
C GLU A 99 6.22 -26.90 -3.21
N PRO A 100 5.58 -25.90 -3.84
CA PRO A 100 4.19 -25.56 -3.58
C PRO A 100 3.25 -26.66 -4.10
N SER A 101 2.34 -27.14 -3.25
CA SER A 101 1.38 -28.19 -3.58
C SER A 101 0.41 -27.82 -4.71
N SER A 102 0.07 -26.54 -4.82
CA SER A 102 -0.75 -26.00 -5.93
C SER A 102 0.05 -25.54 -7.15
N GLY A 103 1.39 -25.58 -7.11
CA GLY A 103 2.26 -24.96 -8.11
C GLY A 103 2.35 -23.42 -8.02
N LYS A 104 1.61 -22.77 -7.12
CA LYS A 104 1.65 -21.32 -6.92
C LYS A 104 2.80 -20.93 -5.99
N ALA A 105 3.84 -20.31 -6.54
CA ALA A 105 5.03 -19.93 -5.75
C ALA A 105 4.73 -18.94 -4.61
N ASN A 106 3.77 -18.03 -4.81
CA ASN A 106 3.38 -17.01 -3.83
C ASN A 106 1.92 -17.20 -3.39
N PHE A 107 1.66 -17.30 -2.09
CA PHE A 107 0.31 -17.50 -1.53
C PHE A 107 0.14 -16.70 -0.24
N ARG A 108 -1.09 -16.45 0.23
CA ARG A 108 -1.28 -15.62 1.45
C ARG A 108 -1.47 -16.42 2.73
N HIS A 109 -2.05 -17.60 2.62
CA HIS A 109 -2.40 -18.43 3.77
C HIS A 109 -2.17 -19.90 3.45
N LEU A 110 -1.92 -20.71 4.48
CA LEU A 110 -1.79 -22.16 4.33
C LEU A 110 -3.04 -22.83 3.73
N SER A 111 -4.20 -22.18 3.86
CA SER A 111 -5.47 -22.65 3.29
C SER A 111 -5.51 -22.51 1.77
N GLU A 112 -4.68 -21.63 1.20
CA GLU A 112 -4.51 -21.49 -0.25
C GLU A 112 -3.50 -22.49 -0.79
N ASN A 113 -2.42 -22.76 -0.04
CA ASN A 113 -1.31 -23.57 -0.51
C ASN A 113 -0.43 -24.09 0.63
N SER A 114 0.28 -25.19 0.39
CA SER A 114 1.24 -25.78 1.34
C SER A 114 2.55 -26.15 0.65
N CYS A 115 3.62 -26.34 1.43
CA CYS A 115 4.95 -26.71 0.93
C CYS A 115 5.31 -28.13 1.37
N GLN A 116 5.74 -28.96 0.41
CA GLN A 116 6.03 -30.39 0.60
C GLN A 116 7.33 -30.82 -0.09
#